data_AF-V9KSX8-F1
#
_entry.id   AF-V9KSX8-F1
#
_cell.length_a   1.000
_cell.length_b   1.000
_cell.length_c   1.000
_cell.angle_alpha   90.00
_cell.angle_beta   90.00
_cell.angle_gamma   90.00
#
_symmetry.space_group_name_H-M   'P 1'
#
loop_
_entity.id
_entity.type
_entity.pdbx_description
1 polymer ?
#
loop_
_entity_poly.entity_id
_entity_poly.type
_entity_poly.pdbx_seq_one_letter_code
_entity_poly.pdbx_strand_id
1 'polypeptide(L)'
;GDLKPLAVLGMLRERGVGYIRAKLLCRTLSSFFCSADEEISVAHVPEICNNTRGDVQLMEYKEKSKLAEDAGRIWRKMVNLRETKTSGYFMTRDGCLKLWQLSKPSLWTFDAIFVDKAEDCSPAILDIVLSQKCGKFLVGDRHQQIHSFSGAGNALCEAPHTHTYCLTQSLRFGPDIAYLAATILEVCKHVRDKTLVGGSLDDGSRGNGVEQMAILCRGVPAAFDEALRLTAGQNPSKIHLIGGLGKFGLDTILDVWMLLKPDEDPKRKEAVIRDPFIRIFSRNGGFRGLKDYVSTAEDEVLGGSIAVVEKYRFRIPGFVQRITEYSVDIPALANVVLGTVHKAKGYEFDTVQMMDDFAKVPGLQLNGHLLSGFSPDVVAVEEWNLLYIAVTRARKHLVMSKSLENLLSFAGEYFLRTEFTRDLLRGGSLPNCHVKGCPKRIVNEAVLTMIKGPSMYGVEGDRRHEAGGPLCGKCLEQRAGPLTYLVAFRELVEQ
;
A
#
# COMPACT_ATOMS: atom_id res chain seq x y z
N GLY A 1 24.42 3.44 1.38
CA GLY A 1 23.28 2.60 1.79
C GLY A 1 22.67 3.18 3.05
N ASP A 2 21.49 2.69 3.44
CA ASP A 2 20.76 3.23 4.58
C ASP A 2 21.40 2.79 5.91
N LEU A 3 21.22 3.58 6.96
CA LEU A 3 21.78 3.28 8.27
C LEU A 3 21.03 2.10 8.88
N LYS A 4 21.68 0.94 8.99
CA LYS A 4 21.07 -0.26 9.57
C LYS A 4 21.23 -0.27 11.10
N PRO A 5 20.20 -0.70 11.86
CA PRO A 5 20.28 -0.84 13.31
C PRO A 5 21.47 -1.67 13.80
N LEU A 6 21.89 -2.70 13.04
CA LEU A 6 23.08 -3.48 13.37
C LEU A 6 24.37 -2.64 13.42
N ALA A 7 24.52 -1.72 12.47
CA ALA A 7 25.73 -0.91 12.36
C ALA A 7 25.84 0.03 13.58
N VAL A 8 24.69 0.53 14.07
CA VAL A 8 24.58 1.35 15.27
C VAL A 8 24.72 0.51 16.55
N LEU A 9 24.19 -0.72 16.57
CA LEU A 9 24.30 -1.62 17.71
C LEU A 9 25.76 -1.93 18.06
N GLY A 10 26.62 -2.15 17.06
CA GLY A 10 28.06 -2.36 17.27
C GLY A 10 28.77 -1.20 17.96
N MET A 11 28.11 -0.03 18.07
CA MET A 11 28.62 1.19 18.70
C MET A 11 28.15 1.35 20.14
N LEU A 12 27.04 0.69 20.50
CA LEU A 12 26.45 0.73 21.83
C LEU A 12 27.14 -0.33 22.69
N ARG A 13 27.84 0.10 23.74
CA ARG A 13 28.62 -0.78 24.64
C ARG A 13 27.77 -1.64 25.59
N GLU A 14 26.44 -1.49 25.58
CA GLU A 14 25.53 -2.15 26.54
C GLU A 14 24.88 -3.41 25.94
N ARG A 15 25.10 -4.57 26.58
CA ARG A 15 24.53 -5.87 26.16
C ARG A 15 23.08 -5.99 26.65
N GLY A 16 22.15 -6.34 25.76
CA GLY A 16 20.79 -6.80 26.10
C GLY A 16 19.65 -5.91 25.61
N VAL A 17 19.73 -4.58 25.79
CA VAL A 17 18.67 -3.60 25.41
C VAL A 17 19.04 -2.79 24.14
N GLY A 18 20.18 -3.10 23.55
CA GLY A 18 20.80 -2.29 22.50
C GLY A 18 20.02 -2.21 21.17
N TYR A 19 19.20 -3.19 20.80
CA TYR A 19 18.53 -3.21 19.48
C TYR A 19 17.43 -2.16 19.36
N ILE A 20 16.59 -2.06 20.39
CA ILE A 20 15.51 -1.06 20.46
C ILE A 20 16.15 0.34 20.43
N ARG A 21 17.17 0.55 21.26
CA ARG A 21 17.94 1.80 21.29
C ARG A 21 18.58 2.11 19.93
N ALA A 22 19.21 1.13 19.30
CA ALA A 22 19.85 1.30 17.99
C ALA A 22 18.83 1.65 16.89
N LYS A 23 17.63 1.04 16.91
CA LYS A 23 16.55 1.40 15.99
C LYS A 23 16.03 2.81 16.25
N LEU A 24 15.79 3.17 17.52
CA LEU A 24 15.36 4.53 17.88
C LEU A 24 16.40 5.57 17.44
N LEU A 25 17.70 5.28 17.56
CA LEU A 25 18.77 6.12 17.04
C LEU A 25 18.75 6.21 15.51
N CYS A 26 18.54 5.09 14.80
CA CYS A 26 18.40 5.11 13.34
C CYS A 26 17.18 5.94 12.90
N ARG A 27 16.04 5.80 13.58
CA ARG A 27 14.82 6.60 13.33
C ARG A 27 15.05 8.08 13.61
N THR A 28 15.73 8.40 14.72
CA THR A 28 16.07 9.78 15.09
C THR A 28 16.99 10.41 14.05
N LEU A 29 18.03 9.71 13.63
CA LEU A 29 18.94 10.17 12.58
C LEU A 29 18.23 10.30 11.23
N SER A 30 17.38 9.34 10.86
CA SER A 30 16.59 9.41 9.62
C SER A 30 15.61 10.58 9.63
N SER A 31 14.93 10.83 10.76
CA SER A 31 14.08 12.01 10.96
C SER A 31 14.88 13.30 10.77
N PHE A 32 16.06 13.41 11.37
CA PHE A 32 16.96 14.55 11.18
C PHE A 32 17.46 14.70 9.74
N PHE A 33 17.81 13.60 9.06
CA PHE A 33 18.26 13.66 7.66
C PHE A 33 17.15 14.17 6.73
N CYS A 34 15.89 13.94 7.09
CA CYS A 34 14.74 14.37 6.31
C CYS A 34 14.22 15.76 6.72
N SER A 35 14.60 16.30 7.88
CA SER A 35 14.10 17.59 8.37
C SER A 35 14.86 18.79 7.77
N ALA A 36 14.27 19.99 7.88
CA ALA A 36 14.94 21.24 7.55
C ALA A 36 15.89 21.74 8.67
N ASP A 37 15.81 21.14 9.87
CA ASP A 37 16.51 21.61 11.07
C ASP A 37 18.04 21.58 10.94
N GLU A 38 18.73 22.59 11.46
CA GLU A 38 20.20 22.64 11.37
C GLU A 38 20.89 21.65 12.34
N GLU A 39 20.23 21.31 13.45
CA GLU A 39 20.77 20.45 14.51
C GLU A 39 19.79 19.37 14.98
N ILE A 40 20.33 18.27 15.53
CA ILE A 40 19.53 17.19 16.11
C ILE A 40 18.96 17.65 17.45
N SER A 41 17.64 17.69 17.52
CA SER A 41 16.86 18.04 18.70
C SER A 41 15.98 16.88 19.20
N VAL A 42 15.35 17.05 20.37
CA VAL A 42 14.36 16.10 20.91
C VAL A 42 13.12 15.93 20.03
N ALA A 43 12.83 16.87 19.14
CA ALA A 43 11.71 16.80 18.20
C ALA A 43 11.89 15.70 17.13
N HIS A 44 13.14 15.34 16.83
CA HIS A 44 13.45 14.25 15.90
C HIS A 44 13.28 12.86 16.53
N VAL A 45 13.14 12.80 17.86
CA VAL A 45 13.01 11.54 18.58
C VAL A 45 11.53 11.15 18.61
N PRO A 46 11.17 9.91 18.23
CA PRO A 46 9.78 9.45 18.24
C PRO A 46 9.08 9.72 19.58
N GLU A 47 7.81 10.16 19.56
CA GLU A 47 7.09 10.43 20.81
C GLU A 47 6.74 9.18 21.58
N ILE A 48 6.45 8.13 20.82
CA ILE A 48 5.96 6.86 21.29
C ILE A 48 6.97 5.79 20.91
N CYS A 49 7.25 4.88 21.83
CA CYS A 49 8.02 3.68 21.56
C CYS A 49 7.34 2.47 22.19
N ASN A 50 7.54 1.30 21.60
CA ASN A 50 7.10 0.06 22.24
C ASN A 50 8.15 -0.35 23.28
N ASN A 51 7.68 -0.68 24.48
CA ASN A 51 8.52 -1.22 25.53
C ASN A 51 9.01 -2.64 25.13
N THR A 52 9.87 -3.26 25.94
CA THR A 52 10.37 -4.63 25.68
C THR A 52 9.30 -5.71 25.63
N ARG A 53 8.05 -5.41 26.01
CA ARG A 53 6.89 -6.31 25.94
C ARG A 53 5.99 -6.03 24.73
N GLY A 54 6.30 -5.01 23.93
CA GLY A 54 5.50 -4.59 22.78
C GLY A 54 4.38 -3.61 23.11
N ASP A 55 4.29 -3.11 24.35
CA ASP A 55 3.26 -2.13 24.72
C ASP A 55 3.69 -0.72 24.33
N VAL A 56 2.75 0.02 23.76
CA VAL A 56 2.90 1.42 23.35
C VAL A 56 3.12 2.30 24.60
N GLN A 57 4.28 2.95 24.69
CA GLN A 57 4.64 3.82 25.82
C GLN A 57 5.06 5.21 25.32
N LEU A 58 4.56 6.25 25.98
CA LEU A 58 5.04 7.63 25.79
C LEU A 58 6.44 7.75 26.39
N MET A 59 7.40 8.23 25.60
CA MET A 59 8.76 8.37 26.08
C MET A 59 8.93 9.57 27.01
N GLU A 60 9.65 9.36 28.10
CA GLU A 60 10.01 10.45 29.00
C GLU A 60 10.97 11.43 28.33
N TYR A 61 10.84 12.72 28.66
CA TYR A 61 11.69 13.78 28.10
C TYR A 61 13.19 13.52 28.32
N LYS A 62 13.55 12.94 29.46
CA LYS A 62 14.95 12.61 29.80
C LYS A 62 15.53 11.53 28.87
N GLU A 63 14.73 10.53 28.51
CA GLU A 63 15.13 9.48 27.58
C GLU A 63 15.27 10.02 26.16
N LYS A 64 14.31 10.85 25.72
CA LYS A 64 14.39 11.57 24.44
C LYS A 64 15.67 12.40 24.34
N SER A 65 15.98 13.18 25.38
CA SER A 65 17.19 14.01 25.43
C SER A 65 18.45 13.16 25.28
N LYS A 66 18.54 12.03 26.01
CA LYS A 66 19.69 11.12 25.91
C LYS A 66 19.82 10.49 24.51
N LEU A 67 18.70 10.16 23.86
CA LEU A 67 18.70 9.63 22.49
C LEU A 67 19.15 10.68 21.46
N ALA A 68 18.66 11.92 21.57
CA ALA A 68 19.07 13.03 20.72
C ALA A 68 20.58 13.31 20.85
N GLU A 69 21.11 13.32 22.08
CA GLU A 69 22.55 13.47 22.32
C GLU A 69 23.39 12.34 21.69
N ASP A 70 22.93 11.09 21.83
CA ASP A 70 23.62 9.95 21.22
C ASP A 70 23.57 10.01 19.69
N ALA A 71 22.42 10.37 19.11
CA ALA A 71 22.31 10.61 17.67
C ALA A 71 23.25 11.74 17.23
N GLY A 72 23.33 12.84 17.98
CA GLY A 72 24.28 13.93 17.73
C GLY A 72 25.75 13.51 17.85
N ARG A 73 26.09 12.58 18.76
CA ARG A 73 27.42 11.96 18.82
C ARG A 73 27.71 11.14 17.57
N ILE A 74 26.76 10.33 17.10
CA ILE A 74 26.91 9.51 15.89
C ILE A 74 27.06 10.41 14.66
N TRP A 75 26.20 11.41 14.50
CA TRP A 75 26.26 12.36 13.39
C TRP A 75 27.62 13.05 13.28
N ARG A 76 28.14 13.59 14.38
CA ARG A 76 29.48 14.22 14.40
C ARG A 76 30.59 13.27 13.94
N LYS A 77 30.48 11.98 14.26
CA LYS A 77 31.43 10.96 13.79
C LYS A 77 31.21 10.60 12.34
N MET A 78 29.97 10.55 11.85
CA MET A 78 29.67 10.32 10.44
C MET A 78 30.25 11.42 9.54
N VAL A 79 30.18 12.68 9.99
CA VAL A 79 30.76 13.83 9.27
C VAL A 79 32.28 13.84 9.33
N ASN A 80 32.89 13.23 10.34
CA ASN A 80 34.34 13.20 10.50
C ASN A 80 34.99 12.16 9.57
N LEU A 81 35.74 12.66 8.57
CA LEU A 81 36.47 11.85 7.59
C LEU A 81 37.50 10.88 8.20
N ARG A 82 37.92 11.07 9.45
CA ARG A 82 38.91 10.21 10.13
C ARG A 82 38.29 8.96 10.80
N GLU A 83 36.98 8.95 11.03
CA GLU A 83 36.26 7.90 11.77
C GLU A 83 35.62 6.84 10.85
N THR A 84 36.31 6.48 9.76
CA THR A 84 35.82 5.58 8.69
C THR A 84 36.09 4.09 8.95
N LYS A 85 36.49 3.71 10.17
CA LYS A 85 36.82 2.31 10.50
C LYS A 85 35.63 1.51 11.03
N THR A 86 34.58 2.16 11.49
CA THR A 86 33.38 1.49 12.02
C THR A 86 32.19 1.71 11.11
N SER A 87 31.52 0.64 10.71
CA SER A 87 30.45 0.66 9.70
C SER A 87 29.25 1.56 10.05
N GLY A 88 28.92 1.72 11.34
CA GLY A 88 27.82 2.62 11.75
C GLY A 88 28.15 4.11 11.70
N TYR A 89 29.40 4.49 11.39
CA TYR A 89 29.79 5.89 11.17
C TYR A 89 29.92 6.18 9.67
N PHE A 90 29.56 5.24 8.81
CA PHE A 90 29.61 5.47 7.37
C PHE A 90 28.52 6.45 6.98
N MET A 91 28.91 7.48 6.22
CA MET A 91 27.98 8.43 5.68
C MET A 91 26.97 7.73 4.77
N THR A 92 25.67 7.97 5.03
CA THR A 92 24.57 7.44 4.21
C THR A 92 24.27 8.39 3.05
N ARG A 93 23.43 7.96 2.11
CA ARG A 93 22.97 8.87 1.04
C ARG A 93 22.16 10.03 1.61
N ASP A 94 21.26 9.73 2.54
CA ASP A 94 20.44 10.75 3.20
C ASP A 94 21.30 11.68 4.07
N GLY A 95 22.35 11.16 4.70
CA GLY A 95 23.33 11.99 5.41
C GLY A 95 24.11 12.92 4.47
N CYS A 96 24.47 12.46 3.26
CA CYS A 96 25.08 13.33 2.25
C CYS A 96 24.10 14.42 1.79
N LEU A 97 22.83 14.06 1.57
CA LEU A 97 21.77 15.02 1.23
C LEU A 97 21.59 16.05 2.35
N LYS A 98 21.61 15.61 3.61
CA LYS A 98 21.55 16.50 4.77
C LYS A 98 22.75 17.43 4.84
N LEU A 99 23.98 16.95 4.60
CA LEU A 99 25.16 17.82 4.48
C LEU A 99 25.01 18.85 3.36
N TRP A 100 24.44 18.46 2.23
CA TRP A 100 24.17 19.39 1.15
C TRP A 100 23.14 20.44 1.56
N GLN A 101 22.04 20.07 2.22
CA GLN A 101 21.06 21.02 2.77
C GLN A 101 21.72 22.00 3.75
N LEU A 102 22.50 21.49 4.71
CA LEU A 102 23.22 22.31 5.70
C LEU A 102 24.26 23.24 5.07
N SER A 103 24.79 22.91 3.89
CA SER A 103 25.71 23.80 3.15
C SER A 103 25.03 25.03 2.56
N LYS A 104 23.69 25.11 2.61
CA LYS A 104 22.86 26.20 2.04
C LYS A 104 23.23 26.47 0.58
N PRO A 105 23.00 25.49 -0.32
CA PRO A 105 23.49 25.57 -1.68
C PRO A 105 22.77 26.68 -2.44
N SER A 106 23.50 27.37 -3.31
CA SER A 106 22.97 28.45 -4.14
C SER A 106 22.95 28.03 -5.60
N LEU A 107 21.76 27.76 -6.13
CA LEU A 107 21.48 27.40 -7.52
C LEU A 107 21.19 28.64 -8.37
N TRP A 108 22.00 29.69 -8.20
CA TRP A 108 21.78 31.02 -8.79
C TRP A 108 21.84 31.05 -10.32
N THR A 109 22.46 30.04 -10.94
CA THR A 109 22.60 29.92 -12.39
C THR A 109 21.32 29.51 -13.10
N PHE A 110 20.27 29.12 -12.36
CA PHE A 110 19.02 28.63 -12.93
C PHE A 110 17.89 29.65 -12.74
N ASP A 111 17.10 29.87 -13.79
CA ASP A 111 15.93 30.76 -13.74
C ASP A 111 14.69 30.08 -13.15
N ALA A 112 14.63 28.75 -13.22
CA ALA A 112 13.54 27.95 -12.69
C ALA A 112 13.97 26.54 -12.25
N ILE A 113 13.27 25.99 -11.26
CA ILE A 113 13.41 24.61 -10.78
C ILE A 113 12.07 23.89 -10.93
N PHE A 114 12.10 22.73 -11.57
CA PHE A 114 10.95 21.84 -11.70
C PHE A 114 11.19 20.60 -10.85
N VAL A 115 10.29 20.36 -9.89
CA VAL A 115 10.31 19.18 -9.02
C VAL A 115 9.13 18.31 -9.39
N ASP A 116 9.41 17.16 -9.99
CA ASP A 116 8.42 16.11 -10.23
C ASP A 116 8.32 15.18 -9.01
N LYS A 117 7.15 14.57 -8.80
CA LYS A 117 6.81 13.75 -7.61
C LYS A 117 7.10 14.49 -6.30
N ALA A 118 6.77 15.77 -6.26
CA ALA A 118 7.06 16.63 -5.12
C ALA A 118 6.40 16.12 -3.82
N GLU A 119 5.34 15.30 -3.88
CA GLU A 119 4.75 14.66 -2.70
C GLU A 119 5.70 13.72 -1.94
N ASP A 120 6.72 13.18 -2.61
CA ASP A 120 7.73 12.29 -2.01
C ASP A 120 8.98 13.06 -1.54
N CYS A 121 9.00 14.39 -1.68
CA CYS A 121 10.12 15.20 -1.20
C CYS A 121 10.13 15.29 0.33
N SER A 122 11.30 15.08 0.92
CA SER A 122 11.50 15.35 2.34
C SER A 122 11.56 16.86 2.61
N PRO A 123 11.24 17.32 3.84
CA PRO A 123 11.43 18.71 4.24
C PRO A 123 12.84 19.26 3.95
N ALA A 124 13.89 18.42 4.06
CA ALA A 124 15.25 18.80 3.71
C ALA A 124 15.41 19.18 2.22
N ILE A 125 14.77 18.44 1.31
CA ILE A 125 14.78 18.75 -0.12
C ILE A 125 13.97 20.02 -0.39
N LEU A 126 12.81 20.16 0.25
CA LEU A 126 11.99 21.37 0.12
C LEU A 126 12.74 22.61 0.62
N ASP A 127 13.46 22.54 1.73
CA ASP A 127 14.28 23.65 2.24
C ASP A 127 15.33 24.09 1.21
N ILE A 128 16.02 23.13 0.58
CA ILE A 128 16.95 23.42 -0.53
C ILE A 128 16.22 24.12 -1.68
N VAL A 129 15.09 23.60 -2.14
CA VAL A 129 14.39 24.15 -3.32
C VAL A 129 13.77 25.52 -3.03
N LEU A 130 13.12 25.68 -1.88
CA LEU A 130 12.37 26.89 -1.53
C LEU A 130 13.30 28.06 -1.19
N SER A 131 14.50 27.81 -0.69
CA SER A 131 15.52 28.84 -0.41
C SER A 131 16.12 29.47 -1.67
N GLN A 132 15.92 28.88 -2.86
CA GLN A 132 16.45 29.44 -4.11
C GLN A 132 15.72 30.72 -4.53
N LYS A 133 16.37 31.61 -5.27
CA LYS A 133 15.75 32.88 -5.72
C LYS A 133 14.93 32.77 -7.01
N CYS A 134 15.04 31.64 -7.70
CA CYS A 134 14.44 31.38 -8.99
C CYS A 134 12.97 30.94 -8.91
N GLY A 135 12.29 30.82 -10.06
CA GLY A 135 10.95 30.24 -10.13
C GLY A 135 10.95 28.78 -9.66
N LYS A 136 9.89 28.32 -8.99
CA LYS A 136 9.75 26.93 -8.54
C LYS A 136 8.42 26.36 -8.98
N PHE A 137 8.46 25.17 -9.56
CA PHE A 137 7.29 24.41 -9.99
C PHE A 137 7.32 23.06 -9.29
N LEU A 138 6.39 22.86 -8.36
CA LEU A 138 6.22 21.60 -7.64
C LEU A 138 5.05 20.85 -8.29
N VAL A 139 5.34 19.69 -8.86
CA VAL A 139 4.37 18.85 -9.57
C VAL A 139 4.29 17.51 -8.86
N GLY A 140 3.07 17.03 -8.63
CA GLY A 140 2.85 15.76 -7.94
C GLY A 140 1.40 15.52 -7.57
N ASP A 141 1.15 14.38 -6.94
CA ASP A 141 -0.18 14.01 -6.44
C ASP A 141 -0.14 13.78 -4.93
N ARG A 142 -0.72 14.72 -4.18
CA ARG A 142 -0.80 14.66 -2.71
C ARG A 142 -1.49 13.40 -2.18
N HIS A 143 -2.24 12.69 -3.02
CA HIS A 143 -2.95 11.47 -2.67
C HIS A 143 -2.17 10.19 -3.02
N GLN A 144 -0.97 10.29 -3.61
CA GLN A 144 -0.08 9.15 -3.91
C GLN A 144 1.15 9.04 -2.99
N GLN A 145 1.20 9.78 -1.88
CA GLN A 145 2.29 9.66 -0.92
C GLN A 145 2.22 8.33 -0.17
N ILE A 146 3.28 7.52 -0.22
CA ILE A 146 3.35 6.19 0.44
C ILE A 146 4.46 6.08 1.48
N HIS A 147 5.28 7.12 1.61
CA HIS A 147 6.30 7.22 2.62
C HIS A 147 6.06 8.51 3.40
N SER A 148 5.52 8.40 4.62
CA SER A 148 5.58 9.50 5.57
C SER A 148 6.96 9.49 6.22
N PHE A 149 7.70 10.59 6.10
CA PHE A 149 8.97 10.73 6.79
C PHE A 149 8.69 10.97 8.27
N SER A 150 8.43 9.91 9.05
CA SER A 150 8.27 9.94 10.53
C SER A 150 7.77 11.29 11.08
N GLY A 151 6.54 11.68 10.70
CA GLY A 151 5.89 12.91 11.18
C GLY A 151 5.94 14.13 10.26
N ALA A 152 6.68 14.12 9.14
CA ALA A 152 6.58 15.18 8.14
C ALA A 152 5.31 15.02 7.30
N GLY A 153 4.57 16.12 7.10
CA GLY A 153 3.39 16.14 6.27
C GLY A 153 3.72 16.10 4.77
N ASN A 154 2.68 16.14 3.95
CA ASN A 154 2.84 16.12 2.50
C ASN A 154 3.52 17.41 2.03
N ALA A 155 4.66 17.28 1.37
CA ALA A 155 5.44 18.39 0.84
C ALA A 155 4.62 19.37 -0.03
N LEU A 156 3.66 18.87 -0.84
CA LEU A 156 2.77 19.71 -1.65
C LEU A 156 1.76 20.50 -0.82
N CYS A 157 1.45 20.04 0.40
CA CYS A 157 0.52 20.73 1.30
C CYS A 157 1.24 21.78 2.15
N GLU A 158 2.48 21.51 2.55
CA GLU A 158 3.26 22.39 3.43
C GLU A 158 3.99 23.50 2.66
N ALA A 159 4.36 23.27 1.40
CA ALA A 159 5.11 24.25 0.63
C ALA A 159 4.28 25.52 0.35
N PRO A 160 4.84 26.72 0.63
CA PRO A 160 4.19 27.97 0.29
C PRO A 160 4.11 28.10 -1.23
N HIS A 161 2.94 28.49 -1.73
CA HIS A 161 2.68 28.60 -3.16
C HIS A 161 1.96 29.91 -3.48
N THR A 162 2.33 30.53 -4.61
CA THR A 162 1.63 31.71 -5.12
C THR A 162 0.39 31.32 -5.92
N HIS A 163 0.46 30.19 -6.63
CA HIS A 163 -0.62 29.67 -7.48
C HIS A 163 -0.71 28.15 -7.32
N THR A 164 -1.93 27.62 -7.33
CA THR A 164 -2.20 26.18 -7.34
C THR A 164 -3.06 25.86 -8.55
N TYR A 165 -2.57 24.96 -9.41
CA TYR A 165 -3.29 24.47 -10.58
C TYR A 165 -3.64 23.00 -10.35
N CYS A 166 -4.89 22.63 -10.54
CA CYS A 166 -5.36 21.25 -10.38
C CYS A 166 -5.63 20.64 -11.76
N LEU A 167 -4.88 19.60 -12.09
CA LEU A 167 -5.12 18.79 -13.29
C LEU A 167 -6.12 17.69 -12.92
N THR A 168 -7.38 17.85 -13.31
CA THR A 168 -8.46 16.92 -12.99
C THR A 168 -8.66 15.84 -14.04
N GLN A 169 -8.18 16.03 -15.27
CA GLN A 169 -8.32 15.07 -16.34
C GLN A 169 -7.13 14.12 -16.42
N SER A 170 -7.40 12.81 -16.29
CA SER A 170 -6.42 11.75 -16.49
C SER A 170 -6.36 11.33 -17.95
N LEU A 171 -5.15 11.27 -18.52
CA LEU A 171 -4.93 10.71 -19.85
C LEU A 171 -4.67 9.20 -19.82
N ARG A 172 -4.58 8.60 -18.61
CA ARG A 172 -4.21 7.20 -18.42
C ARG A 172 -5.37 6.25 -18.59
N PHE A 173 -6.53 6.62 -18.04
CA PHE A 173 -7.69 5.74 -17.90
C PHE A 173 -8.99 6.47 -18.19
N GLY A 174 -10.01 5.67 -18.52
CA GLY A 174 -11.35 6.13 -18.85
C GLY A 174 -12.20 6.50 -17.64
N PRO A 175 -13.47 6.90 -17.88
CA PRO A 175 -14.37 7.41 -16.84
C PRO A 175 -14.65 6.39 -15.73
N ASP A 176 -14.70 5.10 -16.03
CA ASP A 176 -15.01 4.06 -15.03
C ASP A 176 -13.93 3.99 -13.92
N ILE A 177 -12.65 3.97 -14.29
CA ILE A 177 -11.55 3.95 -13.30
C ILE A 177 -11.45 5.30 -12.58
N ALA A 178 -11.69 6.41 -13.31
CA ALA A 178 -11.69 7.74 -12.72
C ALA A 178 -12.78 7.88 -11.65
N TYR A 179 -13.97 7.32 -11.90
CA TYR A 179 -15.06 7.29 -10.94
C TYR A 179 -14.67 6.57 -9.66
N LEU A 180 -14.14 5.34 -9.78
CA LEU A 180 -13.68 4.55 -8.63
C LEU A 180 -12.63 5.30 -7.81
N ALA A 181 -11.65 5.89 -8.49
CA ALA A 181 -10.60 6.66 -7.85
C ALA A 181 -11.15 7.93 -7.17
N ALA A 182 -12.09 8.64 -7.80
CA ALA A 182 -12.76 9.80 -7.22
C ALA A 182 -13.58 9.42 -5.97
N THR A 183 -14.32 8.30 -6.00
CA THR A 183 -15.06 7.81 -4.83
C THR A 183 -14.13 7.54 -3.64
N ILE A 184 -12.94 6.96 -3.87
CA ILE A 184 -11.95 6.77 -2.79
C ILE A 184 -11.50 8.12 -2.22
N LEU A 185 -11.23 9.12 -3.07
CA LEU A 185 -10.83 10.45 -2.63
C LEU A 185 -11.95 11.17 -1.84
N GLU A 186 -13.20 11.02 -2.27
CA GLU A 186 -14.36 11.65 -1.63
C GLU A 186 -14.68 11.00 -0.28
N VAL A 187 -14.82 9.68 -0.25
CA VAL A 187 -15.30 8.92 0.92
C VAL A 187 -14.23 8.78 1.99
N CYS A 188 -12.99 8.46 1.57
CA CYS A 188 -11.92 8.15 2.52
C CYS A 188 -11.03 9.34 2.84
N LYS A 189 -11.09 10.41 2.04
CA LYS A 189 -10.18 11.57 2.18
C LYS A 189 -10.90 12.91 2.16
N HIS A 190 -12.23 12.92 2.11
CA HIS A 190 -13.09 14.11 2.14
C HIS A 190 -12.77 15.13 1.04
N VAL A 191 -12.29 14.68 -0.12
CA VAL A 191 -12.00 15.54 -1.28
C VAL A 191 -13.26 15.64 -2.13
N ARG A 192 -14.00 16.76 -2.01
CA ARG A 192 -15.28 16.97 -2.70
C ARG A 192 -15.25 18.11 -3.73
N ASP A 193 -14.21 18.92 -3.69
CA ASP A 193 -14.03 20.12 -4.50
C ASP A 193 -13.34 19.85 -5.85
N LYS A 194 -12.82 18.64 -6.05
CA LYS A 194 -11.98 18.26 -7.19
C LYS A 194 -12.36 16.88 -7.71
N THR A 195 -13.15 16.84 -8.77
CA THR A 195 -13.53 15.58 -9.41
C THR A 195 -12.46 15.16 -10.40
N LEU A 196 -11.88 13.98 -10.18
CA LEU A 196 -11.02 13.30 -11.15
C LEU A 196 -11.86 12.81 -12.32
N VAL A 197 -11.49 13.21 -13.54
CA VAL A 197 -12.21 12.89 -14.78
C VAL A 197 -11.33 11.99 -15.64
N GLY A 198 -11.89 10.90 -16.15
CA GLY A 198 -11.21 10.02 -17.09
C GLY A 198 -11.15 10.64 -18.48
N GLY A 199 -10.05 10.40 -19.19
CA GLY A 199 -9.92 10.81 -20.60
C GLY A 199 -10.83 9.99 -21.51
N SER A 200 -11.04 10.48 -22.72
CA SER A 200 -11.58 9.65 -23.80
C SER A 200 -10.50 8.66 -24.20
N LEU A 201 -10.56 7.44 -23.66
CA LEU A 201 -9.79 6.35 -24.25
C LEU A 201 -10.44 6.07 -25.61
N ASP A 202 -9.72 6.35 -26.69
CA ASP A 202 -10.08 5.73 -27.96
C ASP A 202 -9.99 4.22 -27.72
N ASP A 203 -11.12 3.51 -27.85
CA ASP A 203 -11.19 2.04 -27.99
C ASP A 203 -10.45 1.53 -29.26
N GLY A 204 -9.63 2.38 -29.86
CA GLY A 204 -8.84 2.19 -31.07
C GLY A 204 -7.77 1.14 -30.86
N SER A 205 -8.07 -0.03 -31.39
CA SER A 205 -7.28 -1.27 -31.41
C SER A 205 -7.35 -2.09 -30.12
N ARG A 206 -8.36 -2.96 -30.09
CA ARG A 206 -8.20 -4.34 -29.61
C ARG A 206 -7.02 -4.97 -30.36
N GLY A 207 -5.79 -4.63 -29.97
CA GLY A 207 -4.61 -5.35 -30.38
C GLY A 207 -4.83 -6.80 -29.98
N ASN A 208 -4.71 -7.70 -30.95
CA ASN A 208 -4.95 -9.13 -30.81
C ASN A 208 -3.89 -9.84 -29.93
N GLY A 209 -3.19 -9.08 -29.08
CA GLY A 209 -2.22 -9.56 -28.11
C GLY A 209 -2.94 -9.90 -26.81
N VAL A 210 -2.50 -10.97 -26.16
CA VAL A 210 -2.96 -11.32 -24.81
C VAL A 210 -2.61 -10.16 -23.89
N GLU A 211 -3.62 -9.42 -23.40
CA GLU A 211 -3.39 -8.33 -22.46
C GLU A 211 -2.78 -8.89 -21.18
N GLN A 212 -1.60 -8.42 -20.82
CA GLN A 212 -0.90 -8.88 -19.63
C GLN A 212 -1.60 -8.36 -18.38
N MET A 213 -2.02 -9.28 -17.51
CA MET A 213 -2.64 -8.96 -16.23
C MET A 213 -1.58 -8.69 -15.16
N ALA A 214 -1.77 -7.62 -14.39
CA ALA A 214 -0.98 -7.31 -13.20
C ALA A 214 -1.79 -7.55 -11.93
N ILE A 215 -1.30 -8.38 -11.03
CA ILE A 215 -1.89 -8.61 -9.70
C ILE A 215 -1.14 -7.77 -8.67
N LEU A 216 -1.88 -6.88 -7.99
CA LEU A 216 -1.35 -5.97 -6.99
C LEU A 216 -1.84 -6.33 -5.58
N CYS A 217 -0.89 -6.47 -4.66
CA CYS A 217 -1.13 -6.75 -3.24
C CYS A 217 -0.69 -5.57 -2.36
N ARG A 218 -1.30 -5.42 -1.18
CA ARG A 218 -0.82 -4.48 -0.15
C ARG A 218 0.51 -4.95 0.46
N GLY A 219 0.64 -6.23 0.78
CA GLY A 219 1.77 -6.78 1.53
C GLY A 219 2.54 -7.91 0.83
N VAL A 220 3.76 -8.16 1.30
CA VAL A 220 4.59 -9.31 0.86
C VAL A 220 3.92 -10.66 1.14
N PRO A 221 3.22 -10.90 2.27
CA PRO A 221 2.56 -12.19 2.52
C PRO A 221 1.52 -12.55 1.45
N ALA A 222 0.65 -11.60 1.09
CA ALA A 222 -0.36 -11.83 0.07
C ALA A 222 0.25 -12.03 -1.32
N ALA A 223 1.30 -11.27 -1.66
CA ALA A 223 2.04 -11.48 -2.90
C ALA A 223 2.72 -12.86 -2.94
N PHE A 224 3.23 -13.35 -1.81
CA PHE A 224 3.82 -14.69 -1.73
C PHE A 224 2.76 -15.79 -1.88
N ASP A 225 1.62 -15.66 -1.20
CA ASP A 225 0.48 -16.56 -1.32
C ASP A 225 0.02 -16.68 -2.78
N GLU A 226 -0.05 -15.54 -3.46
CA GLU A 226 -0.47 -15.45 -4.84
C GLU A 226 0.56 -16.03 -5.83
N ALA A 227 1.85 -15.78 -5.60
CA ALA A 227 2.92 -16.42 -6.37
C ALA A 227 2.83 -17.95 -6.28
N LEU A 228 2.54 -18.50 -5.10
CA LEU A 228 2.36 -19.93 -4.93
C LEU A 228 1.13 -20.46 -5.65
N ARG A 229 0.04 -19.70 -5.67
CA ARG A 229 -1.20 -20.07 -6.36
C ARG A 229 -1.00 -20.13 -7.88
N LEU A 230 -0.33 -19.12 -8.46
CA LEU A 230 -0.04 -19.04 -9.90
C LEU A 230 0.96 -20.11 -10.38
N THR A 231 1.88 -20.50 -9.51
CA THR A 231 2.90 -21.52 -9.82
C THR A 231 2.47 -22.93 -9.40
N ALA A 232 1.24 -23.10 -8.90
CA ALA A 232 0.67 -24.40 -8.56
C ALA A 232 -0.15 -24.99 -9.72
N GLY A 233 -0.35 -26.32 -9.68
CA GLY A 233 -1.20 -27.05 -10.64
C GLY A 233 -0.42 -27.74 -11.76
N GLN A 234 -1.16 -28.27 -12.74
CA GLN A 234 -0.58 -29.01 -13.88
C GLN A 234 0.01 -28.07 -14.96
N ASN A 235 -0.52 -26.84 -15.08
CA ASN A 235 -0.01 -25.80 -15.99
C ASN A 235 0.36 -24.54 -15.20
N PRO A 236 1.56 -24.50 -14.59
CA PRO A 236 2.04 -23.34 -13.85
C PRO A 236 2.25 -22.14 -14.77
N SER A 237 1.85 -20.95 -14.30
CA SER A 237 2.02 -19.70 -15.04
C SER A 237 3.43 -19.13 -14.84
N LYS A 238 4.01 -18.55 -15.89
CA LYS A 238 5.25 -17.76 -15.77
C LYS A 238 4.90 -16.40 -15.18
N ILE A 239 5.58 -16.02 -14.10
CA ILE A 239 5.30 -14.79 -13.36
C ILE A 239 6.46 -13.80 -13.46
N HIS A 240 6.17 -12.51 -13.60
CA HIS A 240 7.15 -11.45 -13.45
C HIS A 240 6.92 -10.72 -12.12
N LEU A 241 7.94 -10.70 -11.26
CA LEU A 241 7.84 -10.01 -9.98
C LEU A 241 8.27 -8.54 -10.11
N ILE A 242 7.38 -7.61 -9.79
CA ILE A 242 7.66 -6.17 -9.89
C ILE A 242 8.87 -5.84 -8.99
N GLY A 243 9.89 -5.21 -9.60
CA GLY A 243 11.16 -4.88 -8.95
C GLY A 243 12.19 -6.02 -8.94
N GLY A 244 11.86 -7.20 -9.49
CA GLY A 244 12.74 -8.34 -9.64
C GLY A 244 12.74 -9.29 -8.44
N LEU A 245 13.20 -10.53 -8.69
CA LEU A 245 13.24 -11.63 -7.71
C LEU A 245 14.04 -11.25 -6.45
N GLY A 246 15.22 -10.66 -6.62
CA GLY A 246 16.10 -10.28 -5.51
C GLY A 246 15.48 -9.25 -4.57
N LYS A 247 14.65 -8.33 -5.10
CA LYS A 247 13.96 -7.34 -4.26
C LYS A 247 12.66 -7.87 -3.65
N PHE A 248 12.14 -9.02 -4.10
CA PHE A 248 10.92 -9.62 -3.56
C PHE A 248 11.08 -10.06 -2.10
N GLY A 249 12.32 -10.32 -1.65
CA GLY A 249 12.61 -10.69 -0.28
C GLY A 249 12.53 -12.21 -0.02
N LEU A 250 12.64 -13.03 -1.07
CA LEU A 250 12.71 -14.49 -0.93
C LEU A 250 13.90 -14.93 -0.07
N ASP A 251 15.05 -14.27 -0.23
CA ASP A 251 16.24 -14.50 0.59
C ASP A 251 15.97 -14.22 2.07
N THR A 252 15.28 -13.11 2.37
CA THR A 252 14.88 -12.75 3.73
C THR A 252 13.95 -13.81 4.32
N ILE A 253 12.98 -14.31 3.55
CA ILE A 253 12.07 -15.39 3.99
C ILE A 253 12.86 -16.67 4.29
N LEU A 254 13.84 -17.04 3.47
CA LEU A 254 14.71 -18.19 3.71
C LEU A 254 15.57 -18.01 4.97
N ASP A 255 16.15 -16.83 5.17
CA ASP A 255 16.96 -16.51 6.35
C ASP A 255 16.12 -16.59 7.64
N VAL A 256 14.89 -16.08 7.63
CA VAL A 256 13.94 -16.18 8.75
C VAL A 256 13.53 -17.64 8.98
N TRP A 257 13.31 -18.42 7.92
CA TRP A 257 13.02 -19.85 8.03
C TRP A 257 14.18 -20.64 8.64
N MET A 258 15.43 -20.30 8.32
CA MET A 258 16.61 -20.92 8.92
C MET A 258 16.69 -20.70 10.44
N LEU A 259 16.19 -19.56 10.94
CA LEU A 259 16.07 -19.32 12.38
C LEU A 259 15.00 -20.18 13.06
N LEU A 260 13.96 -20.59 12.32
CA LEU A 260 12.87 -21.41 12.86
C LEU A 260 13.29 -22.87 13.11
N LYS A 261 14.28 -23.39 12.36
CA LYS A 261 14.72 -24.79 12.50
C LYS A 261 15.26 -25.09 13.91
N PRO A 262 14.70 -26.05 14.66
CA PRO A 262 15.18 -26.37 16.00
C PRO A 262 16.55 -27.09 16.03
N ASP A 263 16.84 -27.97 15.06
CA ASP A 263 17.91 -28.99 15.17
C ASP A 263 19.25 -28.68 14.48
N GLU A 264 19.47 -27.44 14.01
CA GLU A 264 20.76 -27.06 13.43
C GLU A 264 21.65 -26.26 14.41
N ASP A 265 22.92 -26.65 14.49
CA ASP A 265 23.98 -25.98 15.25
C ASP A 265 23.97 -24.46 14.91
N PRO A 266 23.89 -23.56 15.92
CA PRO A 266 23.95 -22.12 15.74
C PRO A 266 25.10 -21.65 14.84
N LYS A 267 26.26 -22.33 14.86
CA LYS A 267 27.41 -22.00 13.99
C LYS A 267 27.15 -22.32 12.53
N ARG A 268 26.38 -23.37 12.23
CA ARG A 268 25.97 -23.71 10.86
C ARG A 268 24.90 -22.76 10.36
N LYS A 269 23.93 -22.39 11.21
CA LYS A 269 22.92 -21.37 10.87
C LYS A 269 23.56 -20.03 10.50
N GLU A 270 24.57 -19.61 11.25
CA GLU A 270 25.30 -18.37 11.01
C GLU A 270 26.06 -18.35 9.67
N ALA A 271 26.53 -19.51 9.21
CA ALA A 271 27.21 -19.63 7.92
C ALA A 271 26.24 -19.62 6.73
N VAL A 272 24.97 -19.98 6.96
CA VAL A 272 23.94 -20.09 5.91
C VAL A 272 23.12 -18.80 5.76
N ILE A 273 22.84 -18.11 6.87
CA ILE A 273 22.04 -16.88 6.85
C ILE A 273 22.79 -15.76 6.15
N ARG A 274 22.18 -15.23 5.08
CA ARG A 274 22.78 -14.21 4.21
C ARG A 274 22.72 -12.82 4.84
N ASP A 275 21.58 -12.47 5.43
CA ASP A 275 21.39 -11.15 6.04
C ASP A 275 22.18 -11.03 7.37
N PRO A 276 23.15 -10.11 7.46
CA PRO A 276 23.97 -9.94 8.66
C PRO A 276 23.16 -9.55 9.91
N PHE A 277 22.00 -8.91 9.76
CA PHE A 277 21.11 -8.53 10.85
C PHE A 277 20.34 -9.74 11.39
N ILE A 278 19.73 -10.54 10.50
CA ILE A 278 18.98 -11.76 10.89
C ILE A 278 19.93 -12.75 11.57
N ARG A 279 21.16 -12.85 11.08
CA ARG A 279 22.20 -13.74 11.58
C ARG A 279 22.50 -13.58 13.08
N ILE A 280 22.30 -12.38 13.65
CA ILE A 280 22.59 -12.14 15.07
C ILE A 280 21.61 -12.91 15.97
N PHE A 281 20.36 -13.05 15.53
CA PHE A 281 19.34 -13.76 16.26
C PHE A 281 19.62 -15.27 16.33
N SER A 282 20.50 -15.82 15.48
CA SER A 282 20.94 -17.22 15.60
C SER A 282 21.57 -17.54 16.95
N ARG A 283 22.22 -16.56 17.59
CA ARG A 283 22.83 -16.68 18.93
C ARG A 283 21.99 -16.00 20.02
N ASN A 284 21.16 -15.03 19.65
CA ASN A 284 20.41 -14.16 20.56
C ASN A 284 18.89 -14.43 20.48
N GLY A 285 18.46 -15.60 20.96
CA GLY A 285 17.02 -15.90 21.14
C GLY A 285 16.30 -16.53 19.93
N GLY A 286 17.01 -16.79 18.83
CA GLY A 286 16.49 -17.50 17.66
C GLY A 286 15.31 -16.78 16.99
N PHE A 287 14.40 -17.58 16.42
CA PHE A 287 13.17 -17.08 15.80
C PHE A 287 12.30 -16.25 16.76
N ARG A 288 12.22 -16.63 18.03
CA ARG A 288 11.44 -15.90 19.04
C ARG A 288 12.03 -14.51 19.30
N GLY A 289 13.35 -14.40 19.44
CA GLY A 289 14.02 -13.12 19.59
C GLY A 289 13.81 -12.18 18.40
N LEU A 290 13.75 -12.73 17.18
CA LEU A 290 13.41 -11.95 15.99
C LEU A 290 11.95 -11.48 16.01
N LYS A 291 11.01 -12.33 16.45
CA LYS A 291 9.59 -11.98 16.58
C LYS A 291 9.36 -10.89 17.63
N ASP A 292 10.06 -10.99 18.76
CA ASP A 292 10.03 -9.97 19.81
C ASP A 292 10.60 -8.65 19.30
N TYR A 293 11.70 -8.70 18.53
CA TYR A 293 12.24 -7.52 17.85
C TYR A 293 11.21 -6.92 16.88
N VAL A 294 10.63 -7.69 15.97
CA VAL A 294 9.68 -7.18 14.96
C VAL A 294 8.46 -6.53 15.61
N SER A 295 7.92 -7.15 16.66
CA SER A 295 6.75 -6.63 17.39
C SER A 295 7.08 -5.31 18.10
N THR A 296 8.25 -5.24 18.75
CA THR A 296 8.70 -4.02 19.42
C THR A 296 9.10 -2.93 18.42
N ALA A 297 9.65 -3.33 17.28
CA ALA A 297 10.21 -2.43 16.29
C ALA A 297 9.16 -1.89 15.32
N GLU A 298 7.99 -2.52 15.16
CA GLU A 298 7.04 -2.22 14.06
C GLU A 298 7.70 -2.32 12.69
N ASP A 299 8.49 -3.38 12.48
CA ASP A 299 9.08 -3.66 11.17
C ASP A 299 8.10 -4.45 10.29
N GLU A 300 7.25 -3.75 9.54
CA GLU A 300 6.23 -4.39 8.69
C GLU A 300 6.83 -5.35 7.66
N VAL A 301 8.02 -5.04 7.14
CA VAL A 301 8.68 -5.85 6.10
C VAL A 301 9.10 -7.19 6.68
N LEU A 302 9.84 -7.18 7.79
CA LEU A 302 10.24 -8.42 8.48
C LEU A 302 9.04 -9.14 9.09
N GLY A 303 8.03 -8.41 9.57
CA GLY A 303 6.76 -8.98 10.05
C GLY A 303 6.03 -9.77 8.97
N GLY A 304 6.01 -9.25 7.74
CA GLY A 304 5.51 -9.99 6.58
C GLY A 304 6.28 -11.28 6.33
N SER A 305 7.61 -11.25 6.36
CA SER A 305 8.43 -12.46 6.19
C SER A 305 8.17 -13.49 7.31
N ILE A 306 8.03 -13.06 8.56
CA ILE A 306 7.68 -13.93 9.69
C ILE A 306 6.32 -14.60 9.46
N ALA A 307 5.30 -13.84 9.05
CA ALA A 307 3.96 -14.38 8.81
C ALA A 307 3.96 -15.49 7.74
N VAL A 308 4.72 -15.31 6.65
CA VAL A 308 4.90 -16.33 5.60
C VAL A 308 5.56 -17.59 6.17
N VAL A 309 6.65 -17.42 6.95
CA VAL A 309 7.38 -18.54 7.56
C VAL A 309 6.52 -19.30 8.57
N GLU A 310 5.73 -18.61 9.40
CA GLU A 310 4.83 -19.24 10.37
C GLU A 310 3.72 -20.05 9.70
N LYS A 311 3.21 -19.55 8.56
CA LYS A 311 2.14 -20.18 7.77
C LYS A 311 2.60 -21.45 7.07
N TYR A 312 3.75 -21.44 6.41
CA TYR A 312 4.19 -22.53 5.54
C TYR A 312 5.29 -23.43 6.13
N ARG A 313 5.97 -22.98 7.20
CA ARG A 313 6.96 -23.74 7.97
C ARG A 313 7.95 -24.53 7.10
N PHE A 314 7.91 -25.86 7.15
CA PHE A 314 8.88 -26.75 6.48
C PHE A 314 8.85 -26.69 4.94
N ARG A 315 7.78 -26.15 4.34
CA ARG A 315 7.61 -26.12 2.87
C ARG A 315 8.28 -24.92 2.19
N ILE A 316 8.77 -23.95 2.96
CA ILE A 316 9.34 -22.69 2.46
C ILE A 316 10.43 -22.90 1.40
N PRO A 317 11.44 -23.78 1.57
CA PRO A 317 12.49 -23.94 0.56
C PRO A 317 11.96 -24.40 -0.81
N GLY A 318 11.08 -25.41 -0.81
CA GLY A 318 10.48 -25.91 -2.05
C GLY A 318 9.56 -24.88 -2.72
N PHE A 319 8.91 -24.03 -1.93
CA PHE A 319 8.11 -22.92 -2.42
C PHE A 319 8.94 -21.78 -3.02
N VAL A 320 10.03 -21.39 -2.35
CA VAL A 320 10.96 -20.37 -2.87
C VAL A 320 11.63 -20.85 -4.16
N GLN A 321 12.06 -22.11 -4.20
CA GLN A 321 12.62 -22.72 -5.41
C GLN A 321 11.61 -22.68 -6.55
N ARG A 322 10.37 -23.13 -6.31
CA ARG A 322 9.31 -23.10 -7.33
C ARG A 322 9.04 -21.69 -7.85
N ILE A 323 8.88 -20.71 -6.96
CA ILE A 323 8.66 -19.32 -7.38
C ILE A 323 9.83 -18.83 -8.24
N THR A 324 11.07 -19.19 -7.87
CA THR A 324 12.27 -18.83 -8.62
C THR A 324 12.31 -19.47 -10.00
N GLU A 325 11.94 -20.75 -10.12
CA GLU A 325 11.92 -21.50 -11.40
C GLU A 325 10.90 -20.94 -12.40
N TYR A 326 9.74 -20.48 -11.92
CA TYR A 326 8.67 -19.92 -12.77
C TYR A 326 8.72 -18.40 -12.89
N SER A 327 9.68 -17.74 -12.24
CA SER A 327 9.86 -16.30 -12.35
C SER A 327 10.69 -15.94 -13.58
N VAL A 328 10.25 -14.92 -14.32
CA VAL A 328 10.98 -14.37 -15.47
C VAL A 328 11.33 -12.90 -15.24
N ASP A 329 12.53 -12.51 -15.67
CA ASP A 329 13.01 -11.13 -15.50
C ASP A 329 12.38 -10.15 -16.50
N ILE A 330 11.96 -10.63 -17.67
CA ILE A 330 11.38 -9.80 -18.73
C ILE A 330 9.84 -9.84 -18.60
N PRO A 331 9.16 -8.71 -18.35
CA PRO A 331 7.71 -8.66 -18.24
C PRO A 331 7.01 -9.27 -19.45
N ALA A 332 7.45 -8.97 -20.68
CA ALA A 332 6.83 -9.47 -21.91
C ALA A 332 6.81 -11.01 -22.06
N LEU A 333 7.64 -11.75 -21.30
CA LEU A 333 7.67 -13.22 -21.30
C LEU A 333 6.80 -13.84 -20.21
N ALA A 334 6.25 -13.04 -19.31
CA ALA A 334 5.38 -13.48 -18.23
C ALA A 334 3.93 -13.53 -18.67
N ASN A 335 3.21 -14.53 -18.17
CA ASN A 335 1.76 -14.58 -18.28
C ASN A 335 1.11 -13.54 -17.35
N VAL A 336 1.68 -13.36 -16.16
CA VAL A 336 1.14 -12.48 -15.11
C VAL A 336 2.27 -11.67 -14.48
N VAL A 337 2.03 -10.38 -14.25
CA VAL A 337 2.89 -9.51 -13.45
C VAL A 337 2.37 -9.49 -12.03
N LEU A 338 3.24 -9.65 -11.02
CA LEU A 338 2.84 -9.74 -9.62
C LEU A 338 3.73 -8.84 -8.76
N GLY A 339 3.13 -8.07 -7.85
CA GLY A 339 3.91 -7.30 -6.90
C GLY A 339 3.08 -6.55 -5.87
N THR A 340 3.78 -5.83 -5.01
CA THR A 340 3.14 -4.95 -4.04
C THR A 340 2.88 -3.58 -4.66
N VAL A 341 1.84 -2.88 -4.20
CA VAL A 341 1.50 -1.52 -4.66
C VAL A 341 2.67 -0.55 -4.49
N HIS A 342 3.41 -0.67 -3.38
CA HIS A 342 4.63 0.12 -3.13
C HIS A 342 5.63 0.06 -4.29
N LYS A 343 5.85 -1.14 -4.85
CA LYS A 343 6.76 -1.33 -5.99
C LYS A 343 6.12 -1.01 -7.33
N ALA A 344 4.80 -1.10 -7.41
CA ALA A 344 4.04 -0.75 -8.61
C ALA A 344 3.86 0.77 -8.78
N LYS A 345 4.14 1.59 -7.77
CA LYS A 345 4.12 3.07 -7.90
C LYS A 345 5.07 3.48 -9.04
N GLY A 346 4.53 4.26 -10.00
CA GLY A 346 5.24 4.67 -11.21
C GLY A 346 5.15 3.71 -12.40
N TYR A 347 4.55 2.53 -12.24
CA TYR A 347 4.21 1.63 -13.35
C TYR A 347 2.75 1.81 -13.77
N GLU A 348 2.41 1.30 -14.96
CA GLU A 348 1.05 1.31 -15.50
C GLU A 348 0.79 -0.03 -16.18
N PHE A 349 -0.44 -0.54 -16.07
CA PHE A 349 -0.83 -1.83 -16.62
C PHE A 349 -2.19 -1.73 -17.33
N ASP A 350 -2.36 -2.49 -18.41
CA ASP A 350 -3.63 -2.51 -19.15
C ASP A 350 -4.76 -3.09 -18.29
N THR A 351 -4.51 -4.23 -17.65
CA THR A 351 -5.42 -4.85 -16.69
C THR A 351 -4.76 -4.99 -15.31
N VAL A 352 -5.41 -4.45 -14.27
CA VAL A 352 -4.98 -4.63 -12.87
C VAL A 352 -6.01 -5.45 -12.12
N GLN A 353 -5.53 -6.45 -11.39
CA GLN A 353 -6.29 -7.20 -10.41
C GLN A 353 -5.84 -6.83 -9.00
N MET A 354 -6.79 -6.39 -8.17
CA MET A 354 -6.52 -6.06 -6.77
C MET A 354 -6.83 -7.25 -5.87
N MET A 355 -5.88 -7.55 -4.97
CA MET A 355 -6.10 -8.53 -3.91
C MET A 355 -6.91 -7.92 -2.74
N ASP A 356 -7.44 -8.77 -1.85
CA ASP A 356 -8.31 -8.36 -0.73
C ASP A 356 -7.55 -8.13 0.58
N ASP A 357 -6.25 -7.80 0.49
CA ASP A 357 -5.34 -7.59 1.63
C ASP A 357 -5.17 -6.10 2.02
N PHE A 358 -5.95 -5.20 1.42
CA PHE A 358 -6.03 -3.78 1.77
C PHE A 358 -6.92 -3.52 2.99
N ALA A 359 -7.05 -2.24 3.38
CA ALA A 359 -7.98 -1.80 4.42
C ALA A 359 -9.39 -2.38 4.20
N LYS A 360 -9.85 -3.17 5.17
CA LYS A 360 -11.13 -3.87 5.09
C LYS A 360 -12.27 -2.93 5.43
N VAL A 361 -13.16 -2.72 4.47
CA VAL A 361 -14.44 -2.04 4.70
C VAL A 361 -15.50 -3.09 5.03
N PRO A 362 -16.19 -3.00 6.17
CA PRO A 362 -17.27 -3.92 6.51
C PRO A 362 -18.39 -3.84 5.46
N GLY A 363 -18.86 -4.99 4.99
CA GLY A 363 -19.99 -5.05 4.06
C GLY A 363 -21.32 -4.73 4.72
N LEU A 364 -22.26 -4.17 3.95
CA LEU A 364 -23.65 -3.94 4.37
C LEU A 364 -24.38 -5.28 4.59
N GLN A 365 -24.92 -5.50 5.79
CA GLN A 365 -25.87 -6.59 6.05
C GLN A 365 -27.33 -6.13 5.81
N LEU A 366 -28.22 -7.09 5.57
CA LEU A 366 -29.65 -6.99 5.21
C LEU A 366 -30.52 -5.99 6.02
N ASN A 367 -30.04 -5.47 7.14
CA ASN A 367 -30.83 -4.69 8.08
C ASN A 367 -30.55 -3.18 8.08
N GLY A 368 -29.94 -2.63 7.03
CA GLY A 368 -29.83 -1.17 6.83
C GLY A 368 -28.93 -0.43 7.83
N HIS A 369 -28.43 -1.11 8.85
CA HIS A 369 -27.30 -0.66 9.63
C HIS A 369 -26.04 -1.11 8.89
N LEU A 370 -25.28 -0.14 8.36
CA LEU A 370 -23.82 -0.23 8.37
C LEU A 370 -23.42 -0.84 9.71
N LEU A 371 -22.46 -1.77 9.75
CA LEU A 371 -21.88 -2.20 11.03
C LEU A 371 -21.52 -0.92 11.79
N SER A 372 -22.34 -0.61 12.81
CA SER A 372 -22.36 0.67 13.49
C SER A 372 -20.97 0.89 14.05
N GLY A 373 -20.22 1.85 13.49
CA GLY A 373 -18.90 2.24 14.00
C GLY A 373 -17.73 2.23 13.00
N PHE A 374 -17.91 1.88 11.72
CA PHE A 374 -16.84 2.13 10.74
C PHE A 374 -16.81 3.60 10.34
N SER A 375 -15.74 4.30 10.74
CA SER A 375 -15.38 5.59 10.17
C SER A 375 -14.11 5.43 9.33
N PRO A 376 -14.09 5.90 8.06
CA PRO A 376 -12.87 5.97 7.26
C PRO A 376 -11.72 6.73 7.96
N ASP A 377 -12.03 7.63 8.89
CA ASP A 377 -11.06 8.45 9.63
C ASP A 377 -10.23 7.62 10.64
N VAL A 378 -10.68 6.42 11.01
CA VAL A 378 -9.94 5.52 11.92
C VAL A 378 -8.80 4.81 11.20
N VAL A 379 -8.90 4.67 9.88
CA VAL A 379 -7.88 4.02 9.05
C VAL A 379 -6.82 5.06 8.67
N ALA A 380 -5.54 4.67 8.75
CA ALA A 380 -4.44 5.55 8.38
C ALA A 380 -4.57 6.02 6.92
N VAL A 381 -4.33 7.32 6.67
CA VAL A 381 -4.44 7.94 5.34
C VAL A 381 -3.57 7.22 4.30
N GLU A 382 -2.42 6.68 4.71
CA GLU A 382 -1.51 5.91 3.86
C GLU A 382 -2.16 4.66 3.27
N GLU A 383 -3.04 3.99 4.00
CA GLU A 383 -3.77 2.83 3.49
C GLU A 383 -4.74 3.22 2.36
N TRP A 384 -5.38 4.38 2.50
CA TRP A 384 -6.21 4.94 1.43
C TRP A 384 -5.38 5.41 0.23
N ASN A 385 -4.17 5.93 0.46
CA ASN A 385 -3.24 6.25 -0.63
C ASN A 385 -2.85 5.00 -1.41
N LEU A 386 -2.56 3.89 -0.72
CA LEU A 386 -2.22 2.62 -1.35
C LEU A 386 -3.38 2.08 -2.18
N LEU A 387 -4.62 2.16 -1.67
CA LEU A 387 -5.79 1.77 -2.43
C LEU A 387 -5.98 2.65 -3.69
N TYR A 388 -5.87 3.97 -3.54
CA TYR A 388 -5.96 4.92 -4.65
C TYR A 388 -4.86 4.70 -5.70
N ILE A 389 -3.62 4.45 -5.28
CA ILE A 389 -2.51 4.13 -6.19
C ILE A 389 -2.80 2.84 -6.95
N ALA A 390 -3.26 1.79 -6.27
CA ALA A 390 -3.57 0.50 -6.89
C ALA A 390 -4.62 0.63 -8.01
N VAL A 391 -5.72 1.34 -7.73
CA VAL A 391 -6.78 1.62 -8.72
C VAL A 391 -6.24 2.40 -9.91
N THR A 392 -5.47 3.47 -9.64
CA THR A 392 -4.94 4.35 -10.69
C THR A 392 -3.77 3.75 -11.47
N ARG A 393 -3.33 2.51 -11.18
CA ARG A 393 -2.35 1.79 -12.02
C ARG A 393 -2.98 1.16 -13.25
N ALA A 394 -4.30 0.94 -13.24
CA ALA A 394 -5.03 0.39 -14.37
C ALA A 394 -5.21 1.43 -15.49
N ARG A 395 -5.01 1.01 -16.74
CA ARG A 395 -5.28 1.84 -17.93
C ARG A 395 -6.65 1.52 -18.53
N LYS A 396 -6.97 0.23 -18.70
CA LYS A 396 -8.20 -0.23 -19.38
C LYS A 396 -9.16 -0.93 -18.43
N HIS A 397 -8.68 -1.95 -17.71
CA HIS A 397 -9.54 -2.84 -16.93
C HIS A 397 -9.05 -2.97 -15.48
N LEU A 398 -9.99 -2.95 -14.54
CA LEU A 398 -9.75 -3.16 -13.12
C LEU A 398 -10.62 -4.31 -12.61
N VAL A 399 -9.99 -5.35 -12.08
CA VAL A 399 -10.67 -6.43 -11.34
C VAL A 399 -10.66 -6.05 -9.85
N MET A 400 -11.83 -5.69 -9.34
CA MET A 400 -12.01 -5.15 -7.99
C MET A 400 -11.84 -6.24 -6.92
N SER A 401 -11.36 -5.84 -5.74
CA SER A 401 -11.38 -6.66 -4.53
C SER A 401 -12.73 -6.51 -3.81
N LYS A 402 -13.03 -7.43 -2.87
CA LYS A 402 -14.27 -7.36 -2.10
C LYS A 402 -14.31 -6.12 -1.20
N SER A 403 -13.17 -5.73 -0.66
CA SER A 403 -13.03 -4.52 0.15
C SER A 403 -13.34 -3.25 -0.65
N LEU A 404 -12.91 -3.18 -1.92
CA LEU A 404 -13.25 -2.04 -2.80
C LEU A 404 -14.75 -2.00 -3.13
N GLU A 405 -15.38 -3.15 -3.41
CA GLU A 405 -16.83 -3.19 -3.61
C GLU A 405 -17.61 -2.75 -2.36
N ASN A 406 -17.16 -3.18 -1.17
CA ASN A 406 -17.79 -2.78 0.08
C ASN A 406 -17.65 -1.27 0.30
N LEU A 407 -16.52 -0.67 -0.08
CA LEU A 407 -16.29 0.78 -0.04
C LEU A 407 -17.22 1.53 -1.00
N LEU A 408 -17.43 1.03 -2.20
CA LEU A 408 -18.39 1.61 -3.15
C LEU A 408 -19.81 1.50 -2.61
N SER A 409 -20.17 0.34 -2.06
CA SER A 409 -21.47 0.16 -1.42
C SER A 409 -21.66 1.11 -0.22
N PHE A 410 -20.61 1.34 0.57
CA PHE A 410 -20.58 2.34 1.65
C PHE A 410 -20.79 3.76 1.12
N ALA A 411 -20.25 4.08 -0.06
CA ALA A 411 -20.45 5.35 -0.75
C ALA A 411 -21.87 5.53 -1.33
N GLY A 412 -22.70 4.47 -1.34
CA GLY A 412 -23.99 4.47 -2.01
C GLY A 412 -23.92 4.03 -3.48
N GLU A 413 -22.79 3.51 -3.93
CA GLU A 413 -22.52 3.12 -5.31
C GLU A 413 -22.73 1.62 -5.52
N TYR A 414 -23.82 1.27 -6.22
CA TYR A 414 -24.27 -0.12 -6.38
C TYR A 414 -24.19 -0.66 -7.83
N PHE A 415 -23.79 0.17 -8.80
CA PHE A 415 -23.68 -0.17 -10.24
C PHE A 415 -24.92 -0.92 -10.78
N LEU A 416 -26.10 -0.37 -10.49
CA LEU A 416 -27.37 -0.94 -10.92
C LEU A 416 -27.69 -0.53 -12.35
N ARG A 417 -28.21 -1.47 -13.13
CA ARG A 417 -28.75 -1.23 -14.47
C ARG A 417 -30.24 -1.44 -14.48
N THR A 418 -30.96 -0.66 -15.27
CA THR A 418 -32.40 -0.82 -15.49
C THR A 418 -32.64 -1.79 -16.64
N GLU A 419 -33.49 -2.79 -16.44
CA GLU A 419 -34.05 -3.61 -17.51
C GLU A 419 -35.58 -3.65 -17.39
N PHE A 420 -36.29 -3.92 -18.48
CA PHE A 420 -37.74 -4.09 -18.41
C PHE A 420 -38.09 -5.37 -17.66
N THR A 421 -39.04 -5.27 -16.73
CA THR A 421 -39.46 -6.41 -15.90
C THR A 421 -40.01 -7.57 -16.74
N ARG A 422 -40.65 -7.26 -17.89
CA ARG A 422 -41.11 -8.26 -18.87
C ARG A 422 -39.98 -9.08 -19.49
N ASP A 423 -38.78 -8.51 -19.64
CA ASP A 423 -37.64 -9.19 -20.27
C ASP A 423 -36.97 -10.18 -19.30
N LEU A 424 -37.29 -10.08 -18.01
CA LEU A 424 -36.83 -10.98 -16.95
C LEU A 424 -37.69 -12.24 -16.80
N LEU A 425 -38.79 -12.36 -17.54
CA LEU A 425 -39.65 -13.53 -17.53
C LEU A 425 -38.92 -14.73 -18.13
N ARG A 426 -38.57 -15.72 -17.31
CA ARG A 426 -38.06 -17.03 -17.77
C ARG A 426 -39.10 -18.10 -17.47
N GLY A 427 -39.66 -18.71 -18.51
CA GLY A 427 -40.63 -19.80 -18.39
C GLY A 427 -41.94 -19.43 -17.68
N GLY A 428 -42.38 -18.16 -17.77
CA GLY A 428 -43.65 -17.69 -17.20
C GLY A 428 -43.61 -17.27 -15.72
N SER A 429 -42.43 -17.26 -15.09
CA SER A 429 -42.28 -16.78 -13.71
C SER A 429 -41.16 -15.74 -13.59
N LEU A 430 -41.35 -14.76 -12.69
CA LEU A 430 -40.34 -13.76 -12.38
C LEU A 430 -39.29 -14.31 -11.40
N PRO A 431 -38.01 -13.92 -11.55
CA PRO A 431 -36.92 -14.40 -10.71
C PRO A 431 -37.04 -13.96 -9.25
N ASN A 432 -36.34 -14.68 -8.37
CA ASN A 432 -36.14 -14.26 -6.98
C ASN A 432 -35.17 -13.07 -6.91
N CYS A 433 -35.28 -12.28 -5.84
CA CYS A 433 -34.33 -11.24 -5.52
C CYS A 433 -32.92 -11.81 -5.35
N HIS A 434 -31.93 -11.16 -5.97
CA HIS A 434 -30.54 -11.59 -5.97
C HIS A 434 -29.85 -11.48 -4.59
N VAL A 435 -30.33 -10.58 -3.73
CA VAL A 435 -29.74 -10.38 -2.40
C VAL A 435 -29.79 -11.68 -1.59
N LYS A 436 -28.62 -12.19 -1.20
CA LYS A 436 -28.47 -13.39 -0.35
C LYS A 436 -29.32 -13.22 0.92
N GLY A 437 -30.23 -14.17 1.19
CA GLY A 437 -31.11 -14.14 2.37
C GLY A 437 -32.43 -13.38 2.20
N CYS A 438 -32.69 -12.77 1.03
CA CYS A 438 -33.99 -12.16 0.74
C CYS A 438 -34.95 -13.19 0.11
N PRO A 439 -36.10 -13.51 0.74
CA PRO A 439 -37.04 -14.50 0.20
C PRO A 439 -37.98 -13.92 -0.88
N LYS A 440 -37.88 -12.63 -1.19
CA LYS A 440 -38.83 -11.93 -2.06
C LYS A 440 -38.58 -12.20 -3.54
N ARG A 441 -39.67 -12.26 -4.32
CA ARG A 441 -39.66 -12.28 -5.78
C ARG A 441 -39.81 -10.88 -6.36
N ILE A 442 -39.38 -10.73 -7.61
CA ILE A 442 -39.70 -9.55 -8.40
C ILE A 442 -41.19 -9.59 -8.74
N VAL A 443 -41.87 -8.46 -8.55
CA VAL A 443 -43.31 -8.30 -8.82
C VAL A 443 -43.50 -7.75 -10.23
N ASN A 444 -44.55 -8.21 -10.92
CA ASN A 444 -44.86 -7.82 -12.30
C ASN A 444 -45.50 -6.42 -12.41
N GLU A 445 -45.77 -5.78 -11.29
CA GLU A 445 -46.40 -4.46 -11.21
C GLU A 445 -45.43 -3.33 -11.57
N ALA A 446 -44.12 -3.56 -11.38
CA ALA A 446 -43.07 -2.62 -11.79
C ALA A 446 -42.79 -2.77 -13.30
N VAL A 447 -42.65 -1.65 -14.01
CA VAL A 447 -42.30 -1.62 -15.44
C VAL A 447 -40.82 -1.92 -15.65
N LEU A 448 -40.00 -1.46 -14.70
CA LEU A 448 -38.55 -1.60 -14.71
C LEU A 448 -38.10 -2.37 -13.48
N THR A 449 -37.03 -3.14 -13.62
CA THR A 449 -36.36 -3.83 -12.51
C THR A 449 -34.90 -3.41 -12.51
N MET A 450 -34.39 -3.05 -11.34
CA MET A 450 -32.97 -2.78 -11.16
C MET A 450 -32.20 -4.09 -11.01
N ILE A 451 -31.15 -4.22 -11.80
CA ILE A 451 -30.28 -5.40 -11.86
C ILE A 451 -28.90 -4.99 -11.42
N LYS A 452 -28.37 -5.71 -10.42
CA LYS A 452 -26.96 -5.62 -10.10
C LYS A 452 -26.18 -6.33 -11.21
N GLY A 453 -25.26 -5.62 -11.87
CA GLY A 453 -24.38 -6.22 -12.86
C GLY A 453 -23.58 -7.39 -12.27
N PRO A 454 -23.18 -8.37 -13.10
CA PRO A 454 -22.25 -9.39 -12.66
C PRO A 454 -20.94 -8.73 -12.28
N SER A 455 -20.36 -9.17 -11.17
CA SER A 455 -19.04 -8.71 -10.78
C SER A 455 -18.11 -9.91 -10.63
N MET A 456 -16.92 -9.76 -11.20
CA MET A 456 -15.87 -10.77 -11.11
C MET A 456 -14.98 -10.44 -9.92
N TYR A 457 -14.89 -11.39 -9.00
CA TYR A 457 -13.96 -11.32 -7.88
C TYR A 457 -13.05 -12.53 -7.89
N GLY A 458 -11.89 -12.37 -7.25
CA GLY A 458 -10.98 -13.46 -7.03
C GLY A 458 -10.12 -13.76 -8.25
N VAL A 459 -9.24 -14.72 -8.04
CA VAL A 459 -8.03 -14.85 -8.84
C VAL A 459 -8.20 -15.85 -9.96
N GLU A 460 -7.35 -15.76 -10.98
CA GLU A 460 -7.40 -16.61 -12.16
C GLU A 460 -7.28 -18.11 -11.79
N GLY A 461 -8.41 -18.81 -11.67
CA GLY A 461 -8.53 -20.21 -11.19
C GLY A 461 -9.52 -20.40 -10.02
N ASP A 462 -9.81 -19.36 -9.24
CA ASP A 462 -10.90 -19.29 -8.24
C ASP A 462 -11.70 -18.00 -8.46
N ARG A 463 -12.08 -17.75 -9.72
CA ARG A 463 -12.92 -16.60 -10.09
C ARG A 463 -14.30 -16.83 -9.49
N ARG A 464 -14.58 -16.17 -8.36
CA ARG A 464 -15.92 -16.12 -7.79
C ARG A 464 -16.72 -15.10 -8.58
N HIS A 465 -17.47 -15.62 -9.53
CA HIS A 465 -18.52 -14.87 -10.18
C HIS A 465 -19.65 -14.67 -9.19
N GLU A 466 -19.82 -13.43 -8.71
CA GLU A 466 -21.11 -13.06 -8.14
C GLU A 466 -22.02 -12.78 -9.34
N ALA A 467 -22.79 -13.81 -9.72
CA ALA A 467 -23.74 -13.71 -10.82
C ALA A 467 -24.71 -12.58 -10.50
N GLY A 468 -24.67 -11.51 -11.30
CA GLY A 468 -25.56 -10.37 -11.14
C GLY A 468 -27.03 -10.80 -11.17
N GLY A 469 -27.91 -9.98 -10.63
CA GLY A 469 -29.33 -10.32 -10.63
C GLY A 469 -30.25 -9.22 -10.13
N PRO A 470 -31.56 -9.45 -10.28
CA PRO A 470 -32.57 -8.43 -10.04
C PRO A 470 -32.80 -8.20 -8.56
N LEU A 471 -33.10 -6.95 -8.20
CA LEU A 471 -33.39 -6.53 -6.82
C LEU A 471 -34.89 -6.29 -6.65
N CYS A 472 -35.46 -6.79 -5.55
CA CYS A 472 -36.84 -6.44 -5.19
C CYS A 472 -36.94 -5.01 -4.67
N GLY A 473 -38.13 -4.41 -4.72
CA GLY A 473 -38.37 -3.02 -4.30
C GLY A 473 -37.81 -2.67 -2.92
N LYS A 474 -37.99 -3.53 -1.90
CA LYS A 474 -37.43 -3.28 -0.56
C LYS A 474 -35.89 -3.29 -0.53
N CYS A 475 -35.25 -4.20 -1.28
CA CYS A 475 -33.79 -4.25 -1.36
C CYS A 475 -33.22 -3.08 -2.16
N LEU A 476 -33.98 -2.58 -3.13
CA LEU A 476 -33.66 -1.38 -3.90
C LEU A 476 -33.83 -0.12 -3.04
N GLU A 477 -34.92 0.00 -2.29
CA GLU A 477 -35.19 1.11 -1.35
C GLU A 477 -34.09 1.26 -0.31
N GLN A 478 -33.56 0.15 0.20
CA GLN A 478 -32.42 0.15 1.10
C GLN A 478 -31.10 0.64 0.48
N ARG A 479 -30.96 0.66 -0.86
CA ARG A 479 -29.70 0.95 -1.57
C ARG A 479 -29.75 2.27 -2.33
N ALA A 480 -30.79 2.45 -3.14
CA ALA A 480 -31.03 3.64 -3.94
C ALA A 480 -31.92 4.67 -3.23
N GLY A 481 -32.43 4.36 -2.03
CA GLY A 481 -33.27 5.27 -1.27
C GLY A 481 -34.53 5.69 -2.05
N PRO A 482 -34.91 6.98 -2.02
CA PRO A 482 -36.10 7.50 -2.71
C PRO A 482 -36.10 7.31 -4.23
N LEU A 483 -34.94 7.11 -4.87
CA LEU A 483 -34.87 6.86 -6.32
C LEU A 483 -35.58 5.56 -6.73
N THR A 484 -35.84 4.67 -5.76
CA THR A 484 -36.66 3.46 -5.94
C THR A 484 -38.06 3.78 -6.47
N TYR A 485 -38.64 4.93 -6.08
CA TYR A 485 -39.99 5.32 -6.51
C TYR A 485 -40.09 5.59 -8.01
N LEU A 486 -38.99 5.99 -8.67
CA LEU A 486 -38.94 6.18 -10.13
C LEU A 486 -39.08 4.86 -10.90
N VAL A 487 -38.80 3.74 -10.23
CA VAL A 487 -38.82 2.39 -10.81
C VAL A 487 -40.11 1.65 -10.42
N ALA A 488 -40.83 2.13 -9.41
CA ALA A 488 -41.78 1.30 -8.67
C ALA A 488 -43.24 1.33 -9.12
N PHE A 489 -43.77 2.34 -9.82
CA PHE A 489 -45.22 2.37 -10.11
C PHE A 489 -45.62 3.06 -11.42
N ARG A 490 -46.62 2.47 -12.07
CA ARG A 490 -47.26 2.96 -13.31
C ARG A 490 -48.19 4.17 -13.06
N GLU A 491 -48.68 4.34 -11.84
CA GLU A 491 -49.72 5.32 -11.46
C GLU A 491 -49.18 6.74 -11.18
N LEU A 492 -47.85 6.91 -11.10
CA LEU A 492 -47.19 8.20 -10.80
C LEU A 492 -46.54 8.87 -12.02
N VAL A 493 -46.52 8.20 -13.18
CA VAL A 493 -45.88 8.72 -14.42
C VAL A 493 -46.89 9.38 -15.36
N GLU A 494 -48.20 9.33 -15.04
CA GLU A 494 -49.28 9.98 -15.79
C GLU A 494 -49.83 11.25 -15.11
N GLN A 495 -49.00 12.02 -14.39
CA GLN A 495 -49.36 13.39 -13.95
C GLN A 495 -48.48 14.45 -14.58
#